data_AF-A0A9E2LNM1-F1
#
_entry.id   AF-A0A9E2LNM1-F1
#
_cell.length_a   1.000
_cell.length_b   1.000
_cell.length_c   1.000
_cell.angle_alpha   90.00
_cell.angle_beta   90.00
_cell.angle_gamma   90.00
#
_symmetry.space_group_name_H-M   'P 1'
#
loop_
_entity.id
_entity.type
_entity.pdbx_description
1 polymer ?
#
loop_
_entity_poly.entity_id
_entity_poly.type
_entity_poly.pdbx_seq_one_letter_code
_entity_poly.pdbx_strand_id
1 'polypeptide(L)'
;MEIKIVKIEKPDGLNMILGHSHFIKTVEDIYEAMVNSVPMAKFGIGFCEASESCLVRYAGTDKKLIELAKKNAYNLSAGHSFILFMKDL
;
A
#
# COMPACT_ATOMS: atom_id res chain seq x y z
N MET A 1 16.80 -20.67 -2.51
CA MET A 1 16.36 -19.28 -2.77
C MET A 1 15.99 -19.19 -4.24
N GLU A 2 14.82 -18.65 -4.55
CA GLU A 2 14.33 -18.47 -5.94
C GLU A 2 14.04 -16.98 -6.14
N ILE A 3 14.49 -16.41 -7.27
CA ILE A 3 14.23 -15.01 -7.61
C ILE A 3 13.03 -14.97 -8.56
N LYS A 4 12.03 -14.16 -8.21
CA LYS A 4 10.80 -13.99 -9.00
C LYS A 4 10.66 -12.53 -9.44
N ILE A 5 10.22 -12.33 -10.68
CA ILE A 5 9.82 -11.02 -11.17
C ILE A 5 8.32 -10.87 -10.92
N VAL A 6 7.96 -9.95 -10.03
CA VAL A 6 6.55 -9.61 -9.76
C VAL A 6 6.24 -8.30 -10.44
N LYS A 7 5.28 -8.33 -11.37
CA LYS A 7 4.81 -7.12 -12.05
C LYS A 7 3.86 -6.35 -11.12
N ILE A 8 4.15 -5.09 -10.90
CA ILE A 8 3.25 -4.18 -10.20
C ILE A 8 2.25 -3.60 -11.21
N GLU A 9 0.96 -3.79 -10.94
CA GLU A 9 -0.11 -3.16 -11.70
C GLU A 9 -0.25 -1.70 -11.26
N LYS A 10 0.09 -0.80 -12.17
CA LYS A 10 -0.04 0.65 -11.97
C LYS A 10 -0.60 1.29 -13.23
N PRO A 11 -1.92 1.56 -13.28
CA PRO A 11 -2.51 2.37 -14.35
C PRO A 11 -1.77 3.70 -14.58
N ASP A 12 -1.89 4.23 -15.79
CA ASP A 12 -1.28 5.51 -16.16
C ASP A 12 -1.83 6.67 -15.31
N GLY A 13 -1.00 7.68 -15.08
CA GLY A 13 -1.35 8.84 -14.27
C GLY A 13 -1.31 8.63 -12.75
N LEU A 14 -0.97 7.42 -12.27
CA LEU A 14 -0.77 7.16 -10.84
C LEU A 14 0.70 7.23 -10.44
N ASN A 15 0.95 7.81 -9.27
CA ASN A 15 2.20 7.70 -8.54
C ASN A 15 2.14 6.55 -7.54
N MET A 16 3.29 5.95 -7.25
CA MET A 16 3.41 4.80 -6.37
C MET A 16 4.65 4.90 -5.49
N ILE A 17 4.51 4.52 -4.23
CA ILE A 17 5.62 4.29 -3.29
C ILE A 17 5.57 2.82 -2.86
N LEU A 18 6.72 2.15 -2.95
CA LEU A 18 6.95 0.84 -2.37
C LEU A 18 7.97 1.01 -1.24
N GLY A 19 7.66 0.51 -0.05
CA GLY A 19 8.54 0.63 1.11
C GLY A 19 8.49 -0.58 2.03
N HIS A 20 9.30 -0.51 3.08
CA HIS A 20 9.37 -1.51 4.14
C HIS A 20 9.10 -0.83 5.47
N SER A 21 8.28 -1.45 6.31
CA SER A 21 7.95 -0.96 7.65
C SER A 21 7.72 -2.13 8.59
N HIS A 22 7.51 -1.86 9.87
CA HIS A 22 7.14 -2.88 10.83
C HIS A 22 5.94 -2.39 11.63
N PHE A 23 5.24 -3.33 12.28
CA PHE A 23 4.11 -3.09 13.17
C PHE A 23 2.81 -2.64 12.46
N ILE A 24 1.67 -3.14 12.94
CA ILE A 24 0.35 -2.97 12.31
C ILE A 24 -0.08 -1.50 12.20
N LYS A 25 0.41 -0.66 13.11
CA LYS A 25 0.14 0.79 13.13
C LYS A 25 0.66 1.52 11.88
N THR A 26 1.55 0.91 11.09
CA THR A 26 2.01 1.42 9.78
C THR A 26 0.85 1.91 8.90
N VAL A 27 -0.28 1.17 8.87
CA VAL A 27 -1.42 1.53 8.01
C VAL A 27 -2.09 2.82 8.48
N GLU A 28 -2.33 2.97 9.78
CA GLU A 28 -2.94 4.16 10.37
C GLU A 28 -1.98 5.36 10.28
N ASP A 29 -0.71 5.18 10.61
CA ASP A 29 0.28 6.26 10.60
C ASP A 29 0.51 6.82 9.20
N ILE A 30 0.58 5.96 8.17
CA ILE A 30 0.69 6.43 6.78
C ILE A 30 -0.63 7.06 6.32
N TYR A 31 -1.77 6.52 6.72
CA TYR A 31 -3.07 7.14 6.42
C TYR A 31 -3.13 8.57 6.96
N GLU A 32 -2.79 8.75 8.24
CA GLU A 32 -2.74 10.06 8.89
C GLU A 32 -1.72 10.99 8.23
N ALA A 33 -0.52 10.50 7.94
CA ALA A 33 0.51 11.28 7.24
C ALA A 33 0.00 11.81 5.88
N MET A 34 -0.71 10.98 5.12
CA MET A 34 -1.25 11.37 3.82
C MET A 34 -2.35 12.44 3.92
N VAL A 35 -3.35 12.23 4.80
CA VAL A 35 -4.47 13.19 4.93
C VAL A 35 -4.04 14.51 5.57
N ASN A 36 -3.00 14.50 6.40
CA ASN A 36 -2.44 15.71 7.01
C ASN A 36 -1.46 16.45 6.08
N SER A 37 -0.94 15.81 5.03
CA SER A 37 -0.01 16.42 4.08
C SER A 37 -0.71 17.13 2.93
N VAL A 38 -1.80 16.54 2.40
CA VAL A 38 -2.54 17.10 1.24
C VAL A 38 -4.06 17.06 1.51
N PRO A 39 -4.77 18.21 1.45
CA PRO A 39 -6.22 18.24 1.60
C PRO A 39 -6.91 17.36 0.56
N MET A 40 -7.87 16.55 0.98
CA MET A 40 -8.61 15.62 0.10
C MET A 40 -7.70 14.66 -0.69
N ALA A 41 -6.52 14.33 -0.15
CA ALA A 41 -5.59 13.38 -0.76
C ALA A 41 -6.32 12.11 -1.22
N LYS A 42 -6.11 11.69 -2.48
CA LYS A 42 -6.67 10.45 -3.02
C LYS A 42 -5.58 9.40 -3.05
N PHE A 43 -5.67 8.43 -2.15
CA PHE A 43 -4.68 7.36 -2.04
C PHE A 43 -5.29 6.05 -1.55
N GLY A 44 -4.51 4.99 -1.70
CA GLY A 44 -4.76 3.68 -1.10
C GLY A 44 -3.44 3.02 -0.73
N ILE A 45 -3.39 2.42 0.46
CA ILE A 45 -2.23 1.68 0.98
C ILE A 45 -2.60 0.22 1.24
N GLY A 46 -1.66 -0.68 0.95
CA GLY A 46 -1.67 -2.08 1.38
C GLY A 46 -0.36 -2.42 2.08
N PHE A 47 -0.43 -3.04 3.25
CA PHE A 47 0.71 -3.46 4.08
C PHE A 47 0.62 -4.96 4.35
N CYS A 48 1.70 -5.68 4.09
CA CYS A 48 1.80 -7.12 4.34
C CYS A 48 2.24 -7.38 5.78
N GLU A 49 1.30 -7.70 6.67
CA GLU A 49 1.62 -8.17 8.02
C GLU A 49 2.43 -9.47 7.94
N ALA A 50 3.59 -9.53 8.62
CA ALA A 50 4.50 -10.68 8.54
C ALA A 50 4.38 -11.65 9.72
N SER A 51 3.48 -11.36 10.66
CA SER A 51 3.25 -12.14 11.87
C SER A 51 1.75 -12.38 12.10
N GLU A 52 1.45 -13.17 13.13
CA GLU A 52 0.07 -13.49 13.53
C GLU A 52 -0.76 -14.08 12.37
N SER A 53 -1.75 -13.33 11.88
CA SER A 53 -2.66 -13.78 10.82
C SER A 53 -2.10 -13.56 9.41
N CYS A 54 -0.94 -12.89 9.28
CA CYS A 54 -0.27 -12.60 8.02
C CYS A 54 -1.20 -11.99 6.95
N LEU A 55 -2.04 -11.04 7.36
CA LEU A 55 -3.03 -10.42 6.49
C LEU A 55 -2.46 -9.21 5.75
N VAL A 56 -3.00 -8.94 4.56
CA VAL A 56 -2.83 -7.64 3.93
C VAL A 56 -3.76 -6.65 4.62
N ARG A 57 -3.19 -5.71 5.38
CA ARG A 57 -3.89 -4.59 6.00
C ARG A 57 -3.94 -3.44 5.00
N TYR A 58 -5.05 -2.73 4.92
CA TYR A 58 -5.24 -1.69 3.91
C TYR A 58 -6.13 -0.57 4.41
N ALA A 59 -5.89 0.64 3.90
CA ALA A 59 -6.67 1.83 4.18
C ALA A 59 -6.50 2.84 3.04
N GLY A 60 -7.27 3.93 3.07
CA GLY A 60 -7.16 5.01 2.11
C GLY A 60 -8.47 5.77 1.95
N THR A 61 -8.45 6.74 1.04
CA THR A 61 -9.55 7.66 0.79
C THR A 61 -10.24 7.42 -0.55
N ASP A 62 -9.60 6.69 -1.47
CA ASP A 62 -10.16 6.32 -2.77
C ASP A 62 -10.28 4.80 -2.89
N LYS A 63 -11.52 4.30 -2.97
CA LYS A 63 -11.83 2.86 -3.02
C LYS A 63 -11.09 2.11 -4.15
N LYS A 64 -10.89 2.73 -5.31
CA LYS A 64 -10.20 2.09 -6.44
C LYS A 64 -8.70 1.95 -6.16
N LEU A 65 -8.11 2.95 -5.51
CA LEU A 65 -6.70 2.91 -5.12
C LEU A 65 -6.46 1.93 -3.97
N ILE A 66 -7.41 1.80 -3.03
CA ILE A 66 -7.34 0.79 -1.95
C ILE A 66 -7.32 -0.61 -2.55
N GLU A 67 -8.24 -0.93 -3.45
CA GLU A 67 -8.28 -2.25 -4.10
C GLU A 67 -7.03 -2.52 -4.95
N LEU A 68 -6.50 -1.49 -5.63
CA LEU A 68 -5.25 -1.60 -6.37
C LEU A 68 -4.05 -1.88 -5.44
N ALA A 69 -3.96 -1.18 -4.31
CA ALA A 69 -2.91 -1.38 -3.32
C ALA A 69 -2.99 -2.79 -2.71
N LYS A 70 -4.19 -3.20 -2.31
CA LYS A 70 -4.47 -4.54 -1.79
C LYS A 70 -4.07 -5.64 -2.77
N LYS A 71 -4.50 -5.52 -4.04
CA LYS A 71 -4.18 -6.50 -5.09
C LYS A 71 -2.67 -6.63 -5.30
N ASN A 72 -1.96 -5.50 -5.39
CA ASN A 72 -0.51 -5.52 -5.56
C ASN A 72 0.22 -6.04 -4.31
N ALA A 73 -0.24 -5.73 -3.10
CA ALA A 73 0.33 -6.28 -1.87
C ALA A 73 0.19 -7.81 -1.81
N TYR A 74 -0.98 -8.36 -2.19
CA TYR A 74 -1.15 -9.82 -2.32
C TYR A 74 -0.22 -10.42 -3.37
N ASN A 75 -0.06 -9.79 -4.53
CA ASN A 75 0.84 -10.29 -5.56
C ASN A 75 2.31 -10.23 -5.14
N LEU A 76 2.71 -9.18 -4.41
CA LEU A 76 4.07 -9.01 -3.89
C LEU A 76 4.39 -10.06 -2.82
N SER A 77 3.44 -10.33 -1.91
CA SER A 77 3.55 -11.38 -0.88
C SER A 77 4.85 -11.31 -0.05
N ALA A 78 5.41 -10.11 0.12
CA ALA A 78 6.62 -9.88 0.90
C ALA A 78 6.26 -9.29 2.26
N GLY A 79 6.50 -10.04 3.35
CA GLY A 79 6.21 -9.59 4.70
C GLY A 79 6.89 -8.24 5.01
N HIS A 80 6.19 -7.39 5.78
CA HIS A 80 6.64 -6.06 6.20
C HIS A 80 6.84 -5.05 5.05
N SER A 81 6.45 -5.40 3.81
CA SER A 81 6.36 -4.42 2.73
C SER A 81 5.03 -3.66 2.77
N PHE A 82 5.04 -2.41 2.33
CA PHE A 82 3.83 -1.67 2.00
C PHE A 82 3.91 -1.09 0.60
N ILE A 83 2.75 -0.97 -0.04
CA ILE A 83 2.58 -0.28 -1.32
C ILE A 83 1.49 0.77 -1.19
N LEU A 84 1.81 1.98 -1.63
CA LEU A 84 0.93 3.14 -1.63
C LEU A 84 0.73 3.63 -3.06
N PHE A 85 -0.52 3.78 -3.47
CA PHE A 85 -0.90 4.44 -4.73
C PHE A 85 -1.59 5.77 -4.44
N MET A 86 -1.30 6.77 -5.25
CA MET A 86 -1.86 8.11 -5.09
C MET A 86 -2.01 8.81 -6.44
N LYS A 87 -2.95 9.76 -6.50
CA LYS A 87 -3.23 10.61 -7.65
C LYS A 87 -3.67 12.00 -7.19
N ASP A 88 -3.59 12.97 -8.10
CA ASP A 88 -4.10 14.33 -7.88
C ASP A 88 -3.57 14.98 -6.59
N LEU A 89 -2.27 14.79 -6.29
CA LEU A 89 -1.60 15.40 -5.12
C LEU A 89 -1.06 16.79 -5.43
#